data_AF-A0AAU9LIF8-F1
#
_entry.id   AF-A0AAU9LIF8-F1
#
_cell.length_a   1.000
_cell.length_b   1.000
_cell.length_c   1.000
_cell.angle_alpha   90.00
_cell.angle_beta   90.00
_cell.angle_gamma   90.00
#
_symmetry.space_group_name_H-M   'P 1'
#
loop_
_entity.id
_entity.type
_entity.pdbx_description
1 polymer ?
#
loop_
_entity_poly.entity_id
_entity_poly.type
_entity_poly.pdbx_seq_one_letter_code
_entity_poly.pdbx_strand_id
1 'polypeptide(L)'
;MHTAVSSDSSVLATENDGEEEEEGTRESNQNGKVETAKEIVEEVDDELHKIVFKVIEGGVLEVYNPLILTVNIEDMGHNKLVIWTMDFEKVNG
;
A
#
# COMPACT_ATOMS: atom_id res chain seq x y z
N MET A 1 -23.53 2.21 -6.33
CA MET A 1 -23.24 2.63 -4.94
C MET A 1 -21.74 2.57 -4.79
N HIS A 2 -21.04 3.70 -4.96
CA HIS A 2 -19.59 3.77 -4.77
C HIS A 2 -19.34 4.06 -3.29
N THR A 3 -18.99 3.03 -2.52
CA THR A 3 -18.55 3.22 -1.15
C THR A 3 -17.08 3.58 -1.20
N ALA A 4 -16.76 4.87 -1.06
CA ALA A 4 -15.40 5.27 -0.75
C ALA A 4 -15.13 4.89 0.71
N VAL A 5 -14.33 3.85 0.93
CA VAL A 5 -13.76 3.56 2.25
C VAL A 5 -12.51 4.44 2.36
N SER A 6 -12.63 5.58 3.05
CA SER A 6 -11.45 6.30 3.52
C SER A 6 -10.83 5.45 4.63
N SER A 7 -9.86 4.62 4.28
CA SER A 7 -9.04 3.91 5.26
C SER A 7 -7.99 4.91 5.72
N ASP A 8 -8.11 5.36 6.97
CA ASP A 8 -7.04 6.13 7.61
C ASP A 8 -5.82 5.22 7.68
N SER A 9 -4.85 5.54 6.84
CA SER A 9 -3.78 4.66 6.41
C SER A 9 -2.48 5.30 6.84
N SER A 10 -2.20 5.35 8.14
CA SER A 10 -0.90 5.81 8.61
C SER A 10 0.14 4.73 8.28
N VAL A 11 0.80 4.87 7.13
CA VAL A 11 2.08 4.22 6.89
C VAL A 11 3.08 4.95 7.80
N LEU A 12 3.55 4.30 8.86
CA LEU A 12 4.75 4.74 9.56
C LEU A 12 5.94 4.26 8.71
N ALA A 13 6.18 4.92 7.57
CA ALA A 13 7.45 4.79 6.89
C ALA A 13 8.44 5.57 7.74
N THR A 14 9.33 4.87 8.43
CA THR A 14 10.42 5.51 9.15
C THR A 14 11.52 5.78 8.14
N GLU A 15 11.56 6.96 7.54
CA GLU A 15 12.69 7.36 6.68
C GLU A 15 14.01 7.18 7.48
N ASN A 16 14.80 6.17 7.13
CA ASN A 16 16.13 5.97 7.67
C ASN A 16 17.12 6.21 6.54
N ASP A 17 17.81 7.36 6.60
CA ASP A 17 18.85 7.78 5.67
C ASP A 17 19.93 6.68 5.41
N GLY A 18 19.66 5.78 4.47
CA GLY A 18 20.62 4.86 3.88
C GLY A 18 20.37 3.37 4.17
N GLU A 19 20.14 2.63 3.06
CA GLU A 19 19.99 1.17 2.93
C GLU A 19 18.59 0.63 3.28
N GLU A 20 17.67 0.63 2.32
CA GLU A 20 16.25 0.33 2.61
C GLU A 20 15.71 -0.81 1.76
N GLU A 21 15.94 -2.05 2.20
CA GLU A 21 14.84 -3.03 2.20
C GLU A 21 14.07 -2.79 3.51
N GLU A 22 13.19 -1.79 3.54
CA GLU A 22 12.36 -1.52 4.71
C GLU A 22 11.18 -2.52 4.75
N GLU A 23 11.24 -3.48 5.67
CA GLU A 23 10.08 -4.29 6.05
C GLU A 23 9.17 -3.45 6.97
N GLY A 24 7.94 -3.18 6.51
CA GLY A 24 6.93 -2.42 7.26
C GLY A 24 5.78 -3.30 7.75
N THR A 25 5.15 -2.92 8.87
CA THR A 25 3.87 -3.50 9.30
C THR A 25 2.77 -2.45 9.17
N ARG A 26 1.67 -2.83 8.51
CA ARG A 26 0.49 -1.98 8.28
C ARG A 26 -0.71 -2.53 9.03
N GLU A 27 -1.33 -1.70 9.86
CA GLU A 27 -2.57 -2.01 10.55
C GLU A 27 -3.76 -1.33 9.86
N SER A 28 -4.84 -2.08 9.63
CA SER A 28 -6.09 -1.54 9.12
C SER A 28 -7.25 -1.95 10.03
N ASN A 29 -8.12 -1.00 10.37
CA ASN A 29 -9.38 -1.30 11.05
C ASN A 29 -10.50 -1.37 10.02
N GLN A 30 -11.01 -2.59 9.78
CA GLN A 30 -12.18 -2.81 8.95
C GLN A 30 -13.33 -3.32 9.83
N ASN A 31 -14.36 -2.50 9.98
CA ASN A 31 -15.57 -2.85 10.74
C ASN A 31 -15.32 -3.35 12.18
N GLY A 32 -14.32 -2.79 12.88
CA GLY A 32 -13.97 -3.15 14.26
C GLY A 32 -13.02 -4.36 14.38
N LYS A 33 -12.61 -4.95 13.26
CA LYS A 33 -11.54 -5.94 13.21
C LYS A 33 -10.24 -5.24 12.80
N VAL A 34 -9.22 -5.37 13.63
CA VAL A 34 -7.85 -4.98 13.27
C VAL A 34 -7.24 -6.11 12.46
N GLU A 35 -6.78 -5.80 11.27
CA GLU A 35 -5.97 -6.69 10.44
C GLU A 35 -4.57 -6.11 10.29
N THR A 36 -3.58 -6.99 10.33
CA THR A 36 -2.17 -6.66 10.16
C THR A 36 -1.64 -7.30 8.89
N ALA A 37 -0.85 -6.53 8.15
CA ALA A 37 -0.13 -7.00 6.97
C ALA A 37 1.34 -6.57 7.08
N LYS A 38 2.25 -7.40 6.59
CA LYS A 38 3.65 -7.02 6.38
C LYS A 38 3.86 -6.74 4.91
N GLU A 39 4.56 -5.65 4.65
CA GLU A 39 4.83 -5.15 3.32
C GLU A 39 6.32 -4.89 3.19
N ILE A 40 6.85 -5.11 1.98
CA ILE A 40 8.16 -4.62 1.59
C ILE A 40 7.99 -3.52 0.55
N VAL A 41 8.85 -2.52 0.60
CA VAL A 41 8.96 -1.53 -0.47
C VAL A 41 9.77 -2.17 -1.61
N GLU A 42 9.14 -2.45 -2.74
CA GLU A 42 9.82 -3.01 -3.92
C GLU A 42 10.45 -1.92 -4.80
N GLU A 43 9.88 -0.71 -4.81
CA GLU A 43 10.36 0.41 -5.62
C GLU A 43 10.02 1.74 -4.96
N VAL A 44 10.98 2.66 -4.94
CA VAL A 44 10.78 4.09 -4.70
C VAL A 44 11.34 4.84 -5.90
N ASP A 45 10.51 5.68 -6.51
CA ASP A 45 10.89 6.54 -7.63
C ASP A 45 10.46 7.97 -7.33
N ASP A 46 11.44 8.77 -6.89
CA ASP A 46 11.24 10.17 -6.53
C ASP A 46 10.89 11.04 -7.75
N GLU A 47 11.40 10.72 -8.93
CA GLU A 47 11.13 11.49 -10.16
C GLU A 47 9.66 11.33 -10.56
N LEU A 48 9.16 10.09 -10.51
CA LEU A 48 7.76 9.76 -10.80
C LEU A 48 6.82 9.94 -9.61
N HIS A 49 7.34 10.31 -8.43
CA HIS A 49 6.60 10.37 -7.17
C HIS A 49 5.78 9.09 -6.94
N LYS A 50 6.46 7.94 -7.04
CA LYS A 50 5.87 6.60 -7.02
C LYS A 50 6.52 5.74 -5.94
N ILE A 51 5.70 4.97 -5.23
CA ILE A 51 6.15 3.91 -4.33
C ILE A 51 5.38 2.64 -4.65
N VAL A 52 6.07 1.51 -4.71
CA VAL A 52 5.48 0.19 -4.91
C VAL A 52 5.72 -0.65 -3.66
N PHE A 53 4.64 -1.16 -3.07
CA PHE A 53 4.65 -2.06 -1.93
C PHE A 53 4.20 -3.44 -2.36
N LYS A 54 4.81 -4.47 -1.80
CA LYS A 54 4.34 -5.85 -1.92
C LYS A 54 3.99 -6.40 -0.56
N VAL A 55 2.77 -6.90 -0.45
CA VAL A 55 2.32 -7.59 0.76
C VAL A 55 2.94 -8.99 0.79
N ILE A 56 3.70 -9.28 1.85
CA ILE A 56 4.40 -10.56 2.04
C ILE A 56 3.83 -11.41 3.18
N GLU A 57 3.08 -10.80 4.09
CA GLU A 57 2.38 -11.50 5.18
C GLU A 57 1.05 -10.80 5.50
N GLY A 58 0.07 -11.55 5.99
CA GLY A 58 -1.22 -11.02 6.44
C GLY A 58 -2.42 -11.80 5.90
N GLY A 59 -3.55 -11.70 6.59
CA GLY A 59 -4.78 -12.44 6.22
C GLY A 59 -5.31 -12.09 4.82
N VAL A 60 -4.98 -10.91 4.30
CA VAL A 60 -5.36 -10.49 2.94
C VAL A 60 -4.81 -11.42 1.85
N LEU A 61 -3.64 -12.04 2.10
CA LEU A 61 -3.00 -12.95 1.15
C LEU A 61 -3.71 -14.31 1.01
N GLU A 62 -4.65 -14.63 1.92
CA GLU A 62 -5.51 -15.81 1.77
C GLU A 62 -6.53 -15.63 0.63
N VAL A 63 -6.85 -14.38 0.28
CA VAL A 63 -7.82 -14.03 -0.76
C VAL A 63 -7.13 -13.54 -2.03
N TYR A 64 -6.07 -12.73 -1.87
CA TYR A 64 -5.37 -12.06 -2.95
C TYR A 64 -3.87 -12.33 -2.89
N ASN A 65 -3.34 -13.13 -3.80
CA ASN A 65 -1.91 -13.45 -3.81
C ASN A 65 -1.42 -13.71 -5.26
N PRO A 66 -0.46 -12.92 -5.77
CA PRO A 66 0.19 -11.77 -5.10
C PRO A 66 -0.77 -10.60 -4.90
N LEU A 67 -0.41 -9.68 -3.99
CA LEU A 67 -1.03 -8.37 -3.84
C LEU A 67 0.07 -7.30 -3.82
N ILE A 68 0.07 -6.44 -4.83
CA ILE A 68 1.01 -5.34 -5.02
C ILE A 68 0.22 -4.04 -4.99
N LEU A 69 0.69 -3.08 -4.21
CA LEU A 69 0.09 -1.76 -4.04
C LEU A 69 1.04 -0.71 -4.62
N THR A 70 0.62 0.02 -5.64
CA THR A 70 1.36 1.17 -6.15
C THR A 70 0.67 2.45 -5.74
N VAL A 71 1.43 3.34 -5.11
CA VAL A 71 1.02 4.72 -4.82
C VAL A 71 1.74 5.62 -5.81
N ASN A 72 0.99 6.45 -6.53
CA ASN A 72 1.55 7.48 -7.40
C ASN A 72 0.92 8.84 -7.08
N ILE A 73 1.71 9.90 -7.18
CA ILE A 73 1.24 11.27 -6.97
C ILE A 73 1.35 12.04 -8.28
N GLU A 74 0.20 12.45 -8.81
CA GLU A 74 0.12 13.33 -9.98
C GLU A 74 -0.09 14.79 -9.54
N ASP A 75 0.69 15.70 -10.12
CA ASP A 75 0.52 17.13 -9.90
C ASP A 75 -0.56 17.70 -10.82
N MET A 76 -1.62 18.25 -10.24
CA MET A 76 -2.75 18.84 -10.93
C MET A 76 -2.73 20.38 -10.81
N GLY A 77 -1.54 20.97 -10.61
CA GLY A 77 -1.30 22.39 -10.48
C GLY A 77 -1.49 22.87 -9.03
N HIS A 78 -2.74 23.16 -8.65
CA HIS A 78 -3.04 23.64 -7.29
C HIS A 78 -3.30 22.52 -6.28
N ASN A 79 -3.48 21.28 -6.77
CA ASN A 79 -3.77 20.11 -5.96
C ASN A 79 -2.83 18.97 -6.35
N LYS A 80 -2.68 18.00 -5.45
CA LYS A 80 -2.04 16.71 -5.75
C LYS A 80 -3.10 15.61 -5.78
N LEU A 81 -3.03 14.73 -6.77
CA LEU A 81 -3.88 13.55 -6.87
C LEU A 81 -3.07 12.33 -6.45
N VAL A 82 -3.52 11.66 -5.39
CA VAL A 82 -2.93 10.38 -4.96
C VAL A 82 -3.70 9.25 -5.61
N ILE A 83 -3.00 8.44 -6.41
CA ILE A 83 -3.54 7.29 -7.14
C ILE A 83 -3.05 6.02 -6.45
N TRP A 84 -3.99 5.19 -6.01
CA TRP A 84 -3.72 3.84 -5.49
C TRP A 84 -4.10 2.81 -6.55
N THR A 85 -3.10 2.06 -7.01
CA THR A 85 -3.29 0.92 -7.92
C THR A 85 -3.06 -0.37 -7.13
N MET A 86 -3.96 -1.35 -7.31
CA MET A 86 -3.86 -2.66 -6.68
C MET A 86 -3.78 -3.72 -7.76
N ASP A 87 -2.62 -4.37 -7.88
CA ASP A 87 -2.40 -5.50 -8.78
C ASP A 87 -2.48 -6.79 -7.96
N PHE A 88 -3.43 -7.66 -8.32
CA PHE A 88 -3.65 -8.88 -7.56
C PHE A 88 -4.23 -10.02 -8.38
N GLU A 89 -3.98 -11.25 -7.90
CA GLU A 89 -4.69 -12.45 -8.33
C GLU A 89 -5.57 -12.99 -7.20
N LYS A 90 -6.74 -13.52 -7.54
CA LYS A 90 -7.58 -14.21 -6.56
C LYS A 90 -7.05 -15.63 -6.37
N VAL A 91 -6.83 -16.04 -5.12
CA VAL A 91 -6.28 -17.36 -4.80
C VAL A 91 -7.18 -18.52 -5.24
N ASN A 92 -8.50 -18.29 -5.36
CA ASN A 92 -9.49 -19.31 -5.75
C ASN A 92 -10.33 -18.90 -6.96
N GLY A 93 -9.69 -18.30 -7.98
CA GLY A 93 -10.33 -17.87 -9.24
C GLY A 93 -10.84 -19.02 -10.11
#